data_AF-A0A2T5KEQ9-F1
#
_entry.id   AF-A0A2T5KEQ9-F1
#
_cell.length_a   1.000
_cell.length_b   1.000
_cell.length_c   1.000
_cell.angle_alpha   90.00
_cell.angle_beta   90.00
_cell.angle_gamma   90.00
#
_symmetry.space_group_name_H-M   'P 1'
#
loop_
_entity.id
_entity.type
_entity.pdbx_description
1 polymer ?
#
loop_
_entity_poly.entity_id
_entity_poly.type
_entity_poly.pdbx_seq_one_letter_code
_entity_poly.pdbx_strand_id
1 'polypeptide(L)'
;MLDSAPRQGPCILTRADGRPWFTDGSDKELSKQWRARMQAAGFYPRPFDEMTKAEKAEHLHFNDLRGTAVTMLAEAGNAIPLICSITGHTLQSATRILEKYLARTSAMSKAAILAFENSPATAFANRLQTGSNPLGEGKKNA
;
A
#
# COMPACT_ATOMS: atom_id res chain seq x y z
N MET A 1 -15.69 -0.89 -21.78
CA MET A 1 -16.76 -0.95 -20.76
C MET A 1 -17.04 0.42 -20.15
N LEU A 2 -16.03 1.27 -19.89
CA LEU A 2 -16.24 2.68 -19.51
C LEU A 2 -16.53 3.59 -20.72
N ASP A 3 -15.92 3.33 -21.88
CA ASP A 3 -16.07 4.19 -23.07
C ASP A 3 -17.48 4.21 -23.67
N SER A 4 -18.24 3.14 -23.44
CA SER A 4 -19.63 2.97 -23.91
C SER A 4 -20.67 3.46 -22.89
N ALA A 5 -20.25 3.87 -21.69
CA ALA A 5 -21.17 4.37 -20.68
C ALA A 5 -21.71 5.75 -21.08
N PRO A 6 -23.01 6.01 -20.95
CA PRO A 6 -23.58 7.32 -21.26
C PRO A 6 -22.92 8.41 -20.40
N ARG A 7 -22.35 9.42 -21.04
CA ARG A 7 -21.66 10.53 -20.36
C ARG A 7 -22.70 11.51 -19.81
N GLN A 8 -22.99 11.40 -18.52
CA GLN A 8 -23.98 12.23 -17.83
C GLN A 8 -23.44 13.62 -17.43
N GLY A 9 -22.12 13.82 -17.46
CA GLY A 9 -21.48 15.08 -17.13
C GLY A 9 -19.96 15.02 -17.25
N PRO A 10 -19.26 16.13 -16.95
CA PRO A 10 -17.79 16.18 -17.00
C PRO A 10 -17.11 15.42 -15.85
N CYS A 11 -17.85 15.10 -14.79
CA CYS A 11 -17.35 14.37 -13.62
C CYS A 11 -18.02 13.00 -13.51
N ILE A 12 -17.22 11.96 -13.26
CA ILE A 12 -17.70 10.58 -13.07
C ILE A 12 -18.35 10.41 -11.69
N LEU A 13 -17.74 11.01 -10.65
CA LEU A 13 -18.23 10.94 -9.28
C LEU A 13 -18.81 12.30 -8.88
N THR A 14 -20.13 12.33 -8.75
CA THR A 14 -20.88 13.49 -8.26
C THR A 14 -21.62 13.15 -6.98
N ARG A 15 -22.02 14.19 -6.26
CA ARG A 15 -22.94 14.09 -5.13
C ARG A 15 -24.37 13.84 -5.64
N ALA A 16 -25.30 13.60 -4.71
CA ALA A 16 -26.73 13.42 -5.03
C ALA A 16 -27.36 14.67 -5.68
N ASP A 17 -26.81 15.87 -5.43
CA ASP A 17 -27.23 17.14 -6.05
C ASP A 17 -26.60 17.38 -7.43
N GLY A 18 -25.87 16.40 -7.98
CA GLY A 18 -25.20 16.48 -9.28
C GLY A 18 -23.88 17.28 -9.28
N ARG A 19 -23.48 17.89 -8.16
CA ARG A 19 -22.23 18.66 -8.08
C ARG A 19 -21.03 17.74 -7.89
N PRO A 20 -19.83 18.13 -8.37
CA PRO A 20 -18.60 17.42 -8.05
C PRO A 20 -18.32 17.40 -6.54
N TRP A 21 -17.55 16.40 -6.09
CA TRP A 21 -17.12 16.32 -4.70
C TRP A 21 -16.22 17.49 -4.28
N PHE A 22 -15.40 17.97 -5.20
CA PHE A 22 -14.50 19.12 -5.04
C PHE A 22 -14.96 20.28 -5.93
N THR A 23 -15.10 21.45 -5.34
CA THR A 23 -15.54 22.68 -6.01
C THR A 23 -14.64 23.83 -5.59
N ASP A 24 -14.57 24.90 -6.37
CA ASP A 24 -13.74 26.08 -6.05
C ASP A 24 -14.08 26.69 -4.67
N GLY A 25 -15.35 26.58 -4.24
CA GLY A 25 -15.81 27.08 -2.95
C GLY A 25 -15.69 26.10 -1.77
N SER A 26 -15.43 24.81 -2.01
CA SER A 26 -15.31 23.80 -0.95
C SER A 26 -14.73 22.48 -1.46
N ASP A 27 -13.66 22.03 -0.80
CA ASP A 27 -13.00 20.72 -0.99
C ASP A 27 -13.31 19.72 0.14
N LYS A 28 -14.10 20.12 1.15
CA LYS A 28 -14.28 19.35 2.40
C LYS A 28 -15.48 18.41 2.41
N GLU A 29 -16.39 18.53 1.44
CA GLU A 29 -17.67 17.82 1.49
C GLU A 29 -17.53 16.30 1.44
N LEU A 30 -16.57 15.77 0.66
CA LEU A 30 -16.28 14.34 0.68
C LEU A 30 -15.83 13.86 2.07
N SER A 31 -14.94 14.62 2.72
CA SER A 31 -14.47 14.31 4.06
C SER A 31 -15.58 14.41 5.11
N LYS A 32 -16.50 15.37 4.96
CA LYS A 32 -17.67 15.50 5.84
C LYS A 32 -18.61 14.30 5.70
N GLN A 33 -18.95 13.94 4.47
CA GLN A 33 -19.83 12.79 4.20
C GLN A 33 -19.18 11.48 4.66
N TRP A 34 -17.87 11.30 4.48
CA TRP A 34 -17.13 10.17 5.04
C TRP A 34 -17.32 10.06 6.55
N ARG A 35 -17.05 11.15 7.30
CA ARG A 35 -17.20 11.16 8.76
C ARG A 35 -18.64 10.86 9.20
N ALA A 36 -19.63 11.46 8.54
CA ALA A 36 -21.03 11.18 8.83
C ALA A 36 -21.37 9.70 8.66
N ARG A 37 -20.83 9.05 7.62
CA ARG A 37 -21.00 7.61 7.39
C ARG A 37 -20.26 6.75 8.42
N MET A 38 -19.02 7.11 8.77
CA MET A 38 -18.26 6.42 9.81
C MET A 38 -18.95 6.49 11.17
N GLN A 39 -19.53 7.66 11.50
CA GLN A 39 -20.34 7.83 12.71
C GLN A 39 -21.60 6.97 12.68
N ALA A 40 -22.35 7.00 11.58
CA ALA A 40 -23.56 6.19 11.42
C ALA A 40 -23.26 4.68 11.48
N ALA A 41 -22.06 4.25 11.07
CA ALA A 41 -21.60 2.88 11.15
C ALA A 41 -20.96 2.50 12.49
N GLY A 42 -20.91 3.41 13.48
CA GLY A 42 -20.42 3.12 14.82
C GLY A 42 -18.90 3.06 14.97
N PHE A 43 -18.14 3.64 14.03
CA PHE A 43 -16.66 3.66 14.11
C PHE A 43 -16.09 4.70 15.09
N TYR A 44 -16.95 5.54 15.68
CA TYR A 44 -16.55 6.56 16.63
C TYR A 44 -17.23 6.30 17.97
N PRO A 45 -16.49 6.34 19.10
CA PRO A 45 -17.08 6.13 20.43
C PRO A 45 -18.08 7.23 20.84
N ARG A 46 -17.99 8.41 20.22
CA ARG A 46 -18.85 9.58 20.45
C ARG A 46 -18.89 10.46 19.19
N PRO A 47 -19.74 11.51 19.12
CA PRO A 47 -19.76 12.38 17.95
C PRO A 47 -18.37 12.92 17.60
N PHE A 48 -17.98 12.81 16.32
CA PHE A 48 -16.62 13.12 15.89
C PHE A 48 -16.22 14.57 16.24
N ASP A 49 -17.15 15.52 16.17
CA ASP A 49 -16.87 16.93 16.42
C ASP A 49 -16.52 17.21 17.89
N GLU A 50 -17.03 16.40 18.83
CA GLU A 50 -16.77 16.52 20.28
C GLU A 50 -15.41 15.93 20.71
N MET A 51 -14.75 15.19 19.82
CA MET A 51 -13.43 14.62 20.10
C MET A 51 -12.33 15.70 20.07
N THR A 52 -11.34 15.53 20.94
CA THR A 52 -10.10 16.31 20.89
C THR A 52 -9.32 15.98 19.62
N LYS A 53 -8.36 16.84 19.28
CA LYS A 53 -7.47 16.60 18.13
C LYS A 53 -6.67 15.30 18.28
N ALA A 54 -6.26 14.96 19.50
CA ALA A 54 -5.51 13.74 19.78
C ALA A 54 -6.35 12.49 19.50
N GLU A 55 -7.57 12.43 20.05
CA GLU A 55 -8.50 11.31 19.81
C GLU A 55 -8.87 11.19 18.32
N LYS A 56 -9.10 12.32 17.64
CA LYS A 56 -9.38 12.33 16.20
C LYS A 56 -8.26 11.64 15.39
N ALA A 57 -7.00 11.82 15.79
CA ALA A 57 -5.85 11.26 15.08
C ALA A 57 -5.67 9.74 15.26
N GLU A 58 -6.36 9.14 16.23
CA GLU A 58 -6.35 7.69 16.48
C GLU A 58 -7.37 6.94 15.60
N HIS A 59 -8.25 7.65 14.91
CA HIS A 59 -9.32 7.05 14.12
C HIS A 59 -9.09 7.13 12.62
N LEU A 60 -9.79 6.25 11.88
CA LEU A 60 -9.71 6.15 10.43
C LEU A 60 -10.20 7.42 9.73
N HIS A 61 -9.42 7.87 8.76
CA HIS A 61 -9.70 8.98 7.88
C HIS A 61 -9.81 8.52 6.42
N PHE A 62 -10.53 9.29 5.60
CA PHE A 62 -10.65 9.00 4.16
C PHE A 62 -9.30 8.82 3.47
N ASN A 63 -8.31 9.65 3.84
CA ASN A 63 -6.97 9.61 3.25
C ASN A 63 -6.18 8.34 3.62
N ASP A 64 -6.60 7.57 4.63
CA ASP A 64 -5.94 6.33 5.01
C ASP A 64 -6.16 5.22 3.97
N LEU A 65 -7.20 5.30 3.13
CA LEU A 65 -7.41 4.38 2.01
C LEU A 65 -6.22 4.36 1.04
N ARG A 66 -5.56 5.51 0.86
CA ARG A 66 -4.33 5.60 0.05
C ARG A 66 -3.16 4.90 0.74
N GLY A 67 -3.10 4.97 2.06
CA GLY A 67 -2.14 4.21 2.87
C GLY A 67 -2.34 2.70 2.70
N THR A 68 -3.59 2.23 2.78
CA THR A 68 -3.95 0.83 2.52
C THR A 68 -3.51 0.37 1.13
N ALA A 69 -3.79 1.16 0.09
CA ALA A 69 -3.36 0.83 -1.28
C ALA A 69 -1.84 0.70 -1.41
N VAL A 70 -1.08 1.63 -0.81
CA VAL A 70 0.40 1.59 -0.78
C VAL A 70 0.90 0.32 -0.07
N THR A 71 0.34 -0.01 1.10
CA THR A 71 0.72 -1.21 1.87
C THR A 71 0.42 -2.48 1.07
N MET A 72 -0.78 -2.60 0.48
CA MET A 72 -1.16 -3.79 -0.30
C MET A 72 -0.30 -3.97 -1.55
N LEU A 73 0.06 -2.89 -2.25
CA LEU A 73 0.95 -2.97 -3.40
C LEU A 73 2.36 -3.44 -2.98
N ALA A 74 2.85 -2.99 -1.83
CA ALA A 74 4.12 -3.45 -1.27
C ALA A 74 4.08 -4.92 -0.84
N GLU A 75 2.99 -5.37 -0.21
CA GLU A 75 2.77 -6.79 0.11
C GLU A 75 2.68 -7.67 -1.14
N ALA A 76 2.16 -7.13 -2.24
CA ALA A 76 2.17 -7.77 -3.55
C ALA A 76 3.57 -7.78 -4.22
N GLY A 77 4.62 -7.30 -3.55
CA GLY A 77 6.00 -7.35 -4.03
C GLY A 77 6.38 -6.24 -5.01
N ASN A 78 5.57 -5.19 -5.16
CA ASN A 78 5.89 -4.08 -6.06
C ASN A 78 7.00 -3.21 -5.48
N ALA A 79 7.95 -2.81 -6.34
CA ALA A 79 8.95 -1.82 -5.97
C ALA A 79 8.32 -0.43 -5.76
N ILE A 80 8.90 0.37 -4.86
CA ILE A 80 8.39 1.71 -4.50
C ILE A 80 8.16 2.61 -5.74
N PRO A 81 9.02 2.64 -6.77
CA PRO A 81 8.74 3.46 -7.96
C PRO A 81 7.45 3.07 -8.71
N LEU A 82 7.10 1.78 -8.75
CA LEU A 82 5.86 1.29 -9.35
C LEU A 82 4.64 1.66 -8.49
N ILE A 83 4.81 1.62 -7.17
CA ILE A 83 3.77 2.08 -6.24
C ILE A 83 3.51 3.58 -6.44
N CYS A 84 4.58 4.38 -6.56
CA CYS A 84 4.50 5.82 -6.79
C CYS A 84 3.81 6.17 -8.11
N SER A 85 4.05 5.41 -9.19
CA SER A 85 3.45 5.69 -10.50
C SER A 85 1.93 5.53 -10.50
N ILE A 86 1.39 4.59 -9.73
CA ILE A 86 -0.06 4.36 -9.63
C ILE A 86 -0.69 5.31 -8.61
N THR A 87 -0.03 5.52 -7.47
CA THR A 87 -0.61 6.24 -6.34
C THR A 87 -0.42 7.76 -6.43
N GLY A 88 0.57 8.23 -7.20
CA GLY A 88 0.95 9.64 -7.28
C GLY A 88 1.68 10.16 -6.03
N HIS A 89 2.20 9.27 -5.17
CA HIS A 89 3.06 9.66 -4.06
C HIS A 89 4.48 9.96 -4.53
N THR A 90 5.15 10.90 -3.87
CA THR A 90 6.62 10.99 -3.94
C THR A 90 7.25 9.74 -3.31
N LEU A 91 8.50 9.42 -3.68
CA LEU A 91 9.25 8.31 -3.08
C LEU A 91 9.28 8.45 -1.54
N GLN A 92 9.63 9.64 -1.03
CA GLN A 92 9.65 9.92 0.40
C GLN A 92 8.29 9.69 1.07
N SER A 93 7.21 10.14 0.44
CA SER A 93 5.87 9.98 1.00
C SER A 93 5.43 8.51 1.02
N ALA A 94 5.73 7.74 -0.02
CA ALA A 94 5.41 6.32 -0.06
C ALA A 94 6.21 5.56 1.00
N THR A 95 7.52 5.83 1.13
CA THR A 95 8.36 5.22 2.17
C THR A 95 7.84 5.52 3.57
N ARG A 96 7.48 6.76 3.88
CA ARG A 96 6.93 7.13 5.20
C ARG A 96 5.61 6.40 5.52
N ILE A 97 4.79 6.15 4.52
CA ILE A 97 3.55 5.35 4.68
C ILE A 97 3.92 3.91 5.04
N LEU A 98 4.86 3.30 4.30
CA LEU A 98 5.30 1.94 4.55
C LEU A 98 5.98 1.81 5.93
N GLU A 99 6.82 2.76 6.33
CA GLU A 99 7.42 2.79 7.67
C GLU A 99 6.37 2.81 8.79
N LYS A 100 5.27 3.54 8.58
CA LYS A 100 4.20 3.67 9.58
C LYS A 100 3.28 2.45 9.64
N TYR A 101 2.95 1.87 8.49
CA TYR A 101 1.82 0.93 8.38
C TYR A 101 2.17 -0.46 7.85
N LEU A 102 3.32 -0.66 7.20
CA LEU A 102 3.70 -1.97 6.67
C LEU A 102 4.19 -2.88 7.80
N ALA A 103 3.44 -3.94 8.07
CA ALA A 103 3.87 -4.98 8.98
C ALA A 103 5.03 -5.78 8.36
N ARG A 104 6.15 -5.91 9.07
CA ARG A 104 7.26 -6.77 8.67
C ARG A 104 6.94 -8.23 9.02
N THR A 105 6.24 -8.91 8.12
CA THR A 105 5.76 -10.28 8.36
C THR A 105 6.79 -11.33 7.96
N SER A 106 6.69 -12.53 8.53
CA SER A 106 7.55 -13.67 8.16
C SER A 106 7.36 -14.10 6.70
N ALA A 107 6.15 -13.90 6.14
CA ALA A 107 5.86 -14.17 4.74
C ALA A 107 6.68 -13.26 3.81
N MET A 108 6.78 -11.97 4.13
CA MET A 108 7.63 -11.03 3.38
C MET A 108 9.10 -11.42 3.45
N SER A 109 9.61 -11.81 4.62
CA SER A 109 10.99 -12.27 4.77
C SER A 109 11.27 -13.52 3.92
N LYS A 110 10.36 -14.51 3.93
CA LYS A 110 10.49 -15.71 3.10
C LYS A 110 10.47 -15.39 1.61
N ALA A 111 9.56 -14.51 1.17
CA ALA A 111 9.50 -14.07 -0.23
C ALA A 111 10.79 -13.36 -0.66
N ALA A 112 11.36 -12.51 0.21
CA ALA A 112 12.61 -11.83 -0.07
C ALA A 112 13.80 -12.81 -0.19
N ILE A 113 13.91 -13.81 0.69
CA ILE A 113 14.94 -14.85 0.61
C ILE A 113 14.76 -15.70 -0.65
N LEU A 114 13.54 -16.13 -0.96
CA LEU A 114 13.26 -16.89 -2.18
C LEU A 114 13.65 -16.10 -3.44
N ALA A 115 13.31 -14.81 -3.49
CA ALA A 115 13.70 -13.94 -4.59
C ALA A 115 15.24 -13.79 -4.68
N PHE A 116 15.92 -13.70 -3.55
CA PHE A 116 17.38 -13.61 -3.47
C PHE A 116 18.07 -14.89 -3.96
N GLU A 117 17.62 -16.07 -3.52
CA GLU A 117 18.18 -17.38 -3.90
C GLU A 117 18.02 -17.66 -5.40
N ASN A 118 16.91 -17.21 -5.98
CA ASN A 118 16.58 -17.45 -7.39
C ASN A 118 16.99 -16.32 -8.35
N SER A 119 17.58 -15.24 -7.84
CA SER A 119 17.96 -14.09 -8.68
C SER A 119 19.19 -14.40 -9.54
N PRO A 120 19.14 -14.22 -10.87
CA PRO A 120 20.33 -14.34 -11.71
C PRO A 120 21.42 -13.32 -11.33
N ALA A 121 21.03 -12.17 -10.76
CA ALA A 121 21.98 -11.14 -10.31
C ALA A 121 22.81 -11.57 -9.09
N THR A 122 22.36 -12.58 -8.32
CA THR A 122 23.08 -13.12 -7.16
C THR A 122 23.85 -14.41 -7.50
N ALA A 123 23.84 -14.85 -8.77
CA ALA A 123 24.50 -16.07 -9.22
C ALA A 123 26.02 -16.14 -8.94
N PHE A 124 26.68 -14.99 -8.79
CA PHE A 124 28.09 -14.96 -8.35
C PHE A 124 28.23 -15.40 -6.87
N ALA A 125 27.37 -14.88 -5.98
CA ALA A 125 27.38 -15.26 -4.57
C ALA A 125 26.90 -16.70 -4.35
N ASN A 126 25.89 -17.14 -5.11
CA ASN A 126 25.30 -18.49 -4.98
C ASN A 126 26.27 -19.60 -5.44
N ARG A 127 27.18 -19.31 -6.37
CA ARG A 127 28.19 -20.27 -6.87
C ARG A 127 29.20 -20.70 -5.82
N LEU A 128 29.50 -19.85 -4.83
CA LEU A 128 30.49 -20.15 -3.80
C LEU A 128 29.98 -21.14 -2.74
N GLN A 129 28.66 -21.38 -2.67
CA GLN A 129 28.05 -22.21 -1.63
C GLN A 129 27.82 -23.68 -2.02
N THR A 130 27.86 -24.01 -3.31
CA THR A 130 27.59 -25.37 -3.83
C THR A 130 28.77 -25.98 -4.58
N GLY A 131 30.00 -25.60 -4.23
CA GLY A 131 31.17 -26.37 -4.64
C GLY A 131 31.13 -27.74 -3.95
N SER A 132 31.04 -28.82 -4.72
CA SER A 132 31.32 -30.17 -4.24
C SER A 132 32.60 -30.16 -3.41
N ASN A 133 32.52 -30.53 -2.14
CA ASN A 133 33.69 -30.62 -1.28
C ASN A 133 34.75 -31.50 -1.99
N PRO A 134 35.93 -30.94 -2.38
CA PRO A 134 36.93 -31.71 -3.12
C PRO A 134 37.61 -32.81 -2.27
N LEU A 135 37.23 -32.96 -0.99
CA LEU A 135 37.79 -33.93 -0.06
C LEU A 135 36.98 -35.23 0.08
N GLY A 136 35.99 -35.48 -0.79
CA GLY A 136 35.10 -36.65 -0.71
C GLY A 136 35.57 -37.93 -1.43
N GLU A 137 36.52 -37.85 -2.36
CA GLU A 137 37.02 -39.04 -3.07
C GLU A 137 38.28 -39.55 -2.38
N GLY A 138 38.07 -40.29 -1.29
CA GLY A 138 39.11 -41.09 -0.66
C GLY A 138 39.75 -42.02 -1.69
N LYS A 139 41.05 -41.80 -1.95
CA LYS A 139 41.93 -42.73 -2.65
C LYS A 139 41.76 -44.14 -2.05
N LYS A 140 41.05 -45.03 -2.73
CA LYS A 140 41.20 -46.46 -2.52
C LYS A 140 42.45 -46.91 -3.27
N ASN A 141 43.57 -46.90 -2.56
CA ASN A 141 44.75 -47.67 -2.94
C ASN A 141 44.53 -49.12 -2.49
N ALA A 142 44.45 -50.05 -3.44
CA ALA A 142 44.97 -51.42 -3.41
C ALA A 142 44.53 -52.14 -4.69
#